data_AF-I3ZBM8-F1
#
_entry.id   AF-I3ZBM8-F1
#
_cell.length_a   1.000
_cell.length_b   1.000
_cell.length_c   1.000
_cell.angle_alpha   90.00
_cell.angle_beta   90.00
_cell.angle_gamma   90.00
#
_symmetry.space_group_name_H-M   'P 1'
#
loop_
_entity.id
_entity.type
_entity.pdbx_description
1 polymer ?
#
loop_
_entity_poly.entity_id
_entity_poly.type
_entity_poly.pdbx_seq_one_letter_code
_entity_poly.pdbx_strand_id
1 'polypeptide(L)'
;MRLLVLLLLFAASARSQSTDSDHDGLSDALENALLQQYAPHLQIAADDCSVRPARLTPGIAVPTVAQEDGTLYGQATPRHVADGSPDVIELHFYHLWRRDCGRMGHPLDAEHVAALLRLTDSSKPAEVKSWRAAYWYAAAHEDTVCDASHLARASTVDAETHGARVWISSGKHGSFLTESMCTHGCGGDRCGRMVDLASPPVVNLGELRAPMSGAVWSSSTQWPGPLSDKMLRSDFPPERTARVDRLLKTDIAWANPAKRPAQAAILGGNSAINGAVVGGDSTGRAISIAGEQSSNALGTAAQSTGHALGKSWHAVRKALGGDDSAATK
;
A
#
# COMPACT_ATOMS: atom_id res chain seq x y z
N MET A 1 -0.85 79.92 4.96
CA MET A 1 -0.12 78.64 4.98
C MET A 1 -0.93 77.61 5.77
N ARG A 2 -1.77 76.81 5.10
CA ARG A 2 -2.41 75.63 5.70
C ARG A 2 -1.84 74.42 4.96
N LEU A 3 -0.96 73.70 5.65
CA LEU A 3 -0.26 72.52 5.15
C LEU A 3 -1.24 71.34 5.25
N LEU A 4 -1.79 70.92 4.11
CA LEU A 4 -2.65 69.75 3.98
C LEU A 4 -1.75 68.51 3.92
N VAL A 5 -1.62 67.78 5.03
CA VAL A 5 -0.89 66.51 5.07
C VAL A 5 -1.83 65.41 4.58
N LEU A 6 -1.64 64.97 3.33
CA LEU A 6 -2.25 63.75 2.79
C LEU A 6 -1.53 62.54 3.41
N LEU A 7 -2.15 61.89 4.40
CA LEU A 7 -1.80 60.53 4.81
C LEU A 7 -2.36 59.56 3.76
N LEU A 8 -1.48 59.09 2.86
CA LEU A 8 -1.74 57.92 2.03
C LEU A 8 -1.67 56.66 2.91
N LEU A 9 -2.83 56.23 3.41
CA LEU A 9 -3.03 54.90 3.98
C LEU A 9 -2.88 53.87 2.85
N PHE A 10 -1.67 53.37 2.65
CA PHE A 10 -1.46 52.12 1.93
C PHE A 10 -2.03 50.99 2.78
N ALA A 11 -3.29 50.63 2.53
CA ALA A 11 -3.88 49.37 2.98
C ALA A 11 -3.15 48.24 2.23
N ALA A 12 -2.00 47.83 2.75
CA ALA A 12 -1.35 46.60 2.33
C ALA A 12 -2.32 45.46 2.63
N SER A 13 -3.02 44.99 1.59
CA SER A 13 -3.75 43.73 1.65
C SER A 13 -2.72 42.64 1.86
N ALA A 14 -2.42 42.33 3.11
CA ALA A 14 -1.67 41.16 3.49
C ALA A 14 -2.48 39.96 3.02
N ARG A 15 -2.21 39.48 1.81
CA ARG A 15 -2.55 38.11 1.43
C ARG A 15 -1.85 37.25 2.46
N SER A 16 -2.61 36.65 3.35
CA SER A 16 -2.11 35.56 4.18
C SER A 16 -1.60 34.51 3.21
N GLN A 17 -0.29 34.47 2.99
CA GLN A 17 0.33 33.34 2.30
C GLN A 17 -0.01 32.13 3.16
N SER A 18 -0.69 31.17 2.55
CA SER A 18 -0.92 29.88 3.18
C SER A 18 0.44 29.25 3.46
N THR A 19 0.66 28.80 4.69
CA THR A 19 1.89 28.10 5.08
C THR A 19 2.08 26.87 4.20
N ASP A 20 3.32 26.67 3.74
CA ASP A 20 3.85 25.53 3.01
C ASP A 20 5.13 25.14 3.78
N SER A 21 4.96 24.26 4.76
CA SER A 21 5.96 23.91 5.76
C SER A 21 7.04 22.97 5.23
N ASP A 22 6.73 22.17 4.22
CA ASP A 22 7.63 21.19 3.62
C ASP A 22 8.18 21.60 2.25
N HIS A 23 7.73 22.77 1.75
CA HIS A 23 8.26 23.48 0.59
C HIS A 23 8.06 22.73 -0.73
N ASP A 24 6.97 21.98 -0.84
CA ASP A 24 6.63 21.21 -2.04
C ASP A 24 5.80 22.03 -3.06
N GLY A 25 5.31 23.22 -2.66
CA GLY A 25 4.49 24.11 -3.47
C GLY A 25 2.97 23.97 -3.24
N LEU A 26 2.55 23.07 -2.37
CA LEU A 26 1.20 22.97 -1.82
C LEU A 26 1.15 23.64 -0.45
N SER A 27 0.02 24.24 -0.10
CA SER A 27 -0.14 24.72 1.27
C SER A 27 -0.54 23.59 2.21
N ASP A 28 -0.05 23.61 3.45
CA ASP A 28 -0.42 22.69 4.53
C ASP A 28 -1.94 22.52 4.65
N ALA A 29 -2.70 23.61 4.48
CA ALA A 29 -4.15 23.61 4.58
C ALA A 29 -4.82 22.80 3.45
N LEU A 30 -4.31 22.94 2.21
CA LEU A 30 -4.81 22.19 1.06
C LEU A 30 -4.45 20.72 1.18
N GLU A 31 -3.19 20.40 1.51
CA GLU A 31 -2.74 19.02 1.68
C GLU A 31 -3.58 18.29 2.73
N ASN A 32 -3.70 18.86 3.94
CA ASN A 32 -4.49 18.27 5.02
C ASN A 32 -5.95 18.05 4.60
N ALA A 33 -6.53 19.00 3.88
CA ALA A 33 -7.92 18.90 3.45
C ALA A 33 -8.10 17.84 2.34
N LEU A 34 -7.13 17.69 1.42
CA LEU A 34 -7.12 16.62 0.41
C LEU A 34 -6.92 15.25 1.06
N LEU A 35 -5.93 15.11 1.95
CA LEU A 35 -5.65 13.88 2.69
C LEU A 35 -6.85 13.44 3.52
N GLN A 36 -7.54 14.37 4.17
CA GLN A 36 -8.75 14.06 4.94
C GLN A 36 -9.93 13.65 4.05
N GLN A 37 -10.13 14.32 2.91
CA GLN A 37 -11.22 14.02 1.96
C GLN A 37 -11.05 12.66 1.30
N TYR A 38 -9.81 12.31 0.94
CA TYR A 38 -9.48 11.11 0.19
C TYR A 38 -8.90 10.00 1.08
N ALA A 39 -8.97 10.11 2.41
CA ALA A 39 -8.53 9.05 3.31
C ALA A 39 -9.25 7.72 3.00
N PRO A 40 -8.54 6.61 2.72
CA PRO A 40 -9.18 5.36 2.36
C PRO A 40 -9.95 4.76 3.54
N HIS A 41 -11.02 4.04 3.23
CA HIS A 41 -11.80 3.27 4.19
C HIS A 41 -11.24 1.85 4.26
N LEU A 42 -10.54 1.52 5.35
CA LEU A 42 -9.89 0.23 5.48
C LEU A 42 -10.86 -0.83 6.01
N GLN A 43 -10.94 -1.95 5.30
CA GLN A 43 -11.50 -3.21 5.74
C GLN A 43 -10.31 -4.06 6.19
N ILE A 44 -10.20 -4.37 7.48
CA ILE A 44 -9.06 -5.12 8.04
C ILE A 44 -9.55 -6.49 8.50
N ALA A 45 -8.81 -7.55 8.20
CA ALA A 45 -9.18 -8.89 8.67
C ALA A 45 -9.24 -8.96 10.21
N ALA A 46 -10.34 -9.45 10.78
CA ALA A 46 -10.54 -9.49 12.23
C ALA A 46 -9.54 -10.38 12.98
N ASP A 47 -8.91 -11.34 12.29
CA ASP A 47 -7.91 -12.25 12.82
C ASP A 47 -6.47 -11.83 12.56
N ASP A 48 -6.26 -10.59 12.12
CA ASP A 48 -4.93 -10.03 12.03
C ASP A 48 -4.26 -9.94 13.42
N CYS A 49 -2.95 -10.19 13.49
CA CYS A 49 -2.19 -10.11 14.74
C CYS A 49 -1.87 -8.67 15.17
N SER A 50 -1.84 -7.74 14.22
CA SER A 50 -1.63 -6.32 14.38
C SER A 50 -2.94 -5.64 13.99
N VAL A 51 -4.01 -5.89 14.77
CA VAL A 51 -5.42 -5.61 14.45
C VAL A 51 -5.75 -4.23 13.85
N ARG A 52 -4.87 -3.23 13.98
CA ARG A 52 -5.00 -1.90 13.37
C ARG A 52 -3.62 -1.32 13.02
N PRO A 53 -3.56 -0.41 12.03
CA PRO A 53 -2.41 0.46 11.82
C PRO A 53 -1.99 1.20 13.10
N ALA A 54 -0.70 1.37 13.26
CA ALA A 54 -0.02 1.94 14.39
C ALA A 54 0.25 3.42 14.21
N ARG A 55 -0.11 4.22 15.22
CA ARG A 55 0.46 5.54 15.44
C ARG A 55 1.85 5.41 16.04
N LEU A 56 2.83 6.06 15.43
CA LEU A 56 4.19 6.20 15.91
C LEU A 56 4.39 7.47 16.75
N THR A 57 5.41 7.45 17.60
CA THR A 57 5.75 8.54 18.51
C THR A 57 6.40 9.69 17.73
N PRO A 58 5.82 10.90 17.71
CA PRO A 58 6.40 12.05 17.02
C PRO A 58 7.76 12.45 17.59
N GLY A 59 8.67 12.89 16.71
CA GLY A 59 9.99 13.41 17.07
C GLY A 59 11.05 12.36 17.41
N ILE A 60 10.69 11.07 17.44
CA ILE A 60 11.63 9.97 17.67
C ILE A 60 12.06 9.39 16.32
N ALA A 61 13.34 9.44 15.99
CA ALA A 61 13.88 8.95 14.71
C ALA A 61 13.83 7.41 14.56
N VAL A 62 13.81 6.68 15.67
CA VAL A 62 13.57 5.24 15.68
C VAL A 62 12.04 5.02 15.68
N PRO A 63 11.47 4.35 14.66
CA PRO A 63 10.03 4.12 14.57
C PRO A 63 9.55 3.37 15.81
N THR A 64 8.85 4.11 16.68
CA THR A 64 8.41 3.61 17.99
C THR A 64 6.90 3.70 18.06
N VAL A 65 6.24 2.54 18.06
CA VAL A 65 4.77 2.45 18.13
C VAL A 65 4.29 3.04 19.45
N ALA A 66 3.45 4.08 19.35
CA ALA A 66 2.74 4.67 20.46
C ALA A 66 1.42 3.94 20.73
N GLN A 67 0.65 3.62 19.69
CA GLN A 67 -0.66 2.96 19.80
C GLN A 67 -1.06 2.28 18.48
N GLU A 68 -1.84 1.20 18.52
CA GLU A 68 -2.50 0.58 17.35
C GLU A 68 -3.95 1.06 17.24
N ASP A 69 -4.16 2.31 16.82
CA ASP A 69 -5.47 2.97 16.80
C ASP A 69 -6.09 3.12 15.41
N GLY A 70 -5.36 2.73 14.36
CA GLY A 70 -5.80 2.86 12.97
C GLY A 70 -5.30 4.13 12.29
N THR A 71 -4.38 4.88 12.88
CA THR A 71 -3.80 6.07 12.26
C THR A 71 -3.23 5.76 10.86
N LEU A 72 -3.60 6.60 9.89
CA LEU A 72 -2.97 6.67 8.58
C LEU A 72 -1.99 7.82 8.52
N TYR A 73 -1.00 7.66 7.66
CA TYR A 73 -0.01 8.68 7.36
C TYR A 73 -0.12 9.10 5.91
N GLY A 74 -0.48 10.35 5.68
CA GLY A 74 -0.71 10.92 4.36
C GLY A 74 0.51 11.68 3.86
N GLN A 75 0.78 11.61 2.57
CA GLN A 75 1.69 12.51 1.86
C GLN A 75 0.96 13.01 0.60
N ALA A 76 1.00 14.31 0.35
CA ALA A 76 0.49 14.90 -0.88
C ALA A 76 1.69 15.43 -1.66
N THR A 77 1.88 14.99 -2.90
CA THR A 77 3.02 15.45 -3.70
C THR A 77 2.52 15.97 -5.05
N PRO A 78 2.79 17.23 -5.43
CA PRO A 78 2.49 17.72 -6.76
C PRO A 78 3.33 16.95 -7.77
N ARG A 79 2.71 16.50 -8.87
CA ARG A 79 3.46 15.88 -9.98
C ARG A 79 3.33 16.74 -11.22
N HIS A 80 4.46 16.97 -11.88
CA HIS A 80 4.48 17.57 -13.20
C HIS A 80 4.21 16.49 -14.24
N VAL A 81 3.08 16.60 -14.92
CA VAL A 81 2.83 15.85 -16.15
C VAL A 81 3.33 16.70 -17.31
N ALA A 82 3.91 16.08 -18.34
CA ALA A 82 4.52 16.77 -19.48
C ALA A 82 3.61 17.87 -20.09
N ASP A 83 4.24 18.91 -20.64
CA ASP A 83 3.66 20.19 -21.09
C ASP A 83 2.20 20.10 -21.58
N GLY A 84 1.32 20.87 -20.91
CA GLY A 84 -0.09 21.06 -21.27
C GLY A 84 -1.09 20.15 -20.55
N SER A 85 -0.62 19.23 -19.70
CA SER A 85 -1.48 18.37 -18.88
C SER A 85 -2.01 19.12 -17.64
N PRO A 86 -3.20 18.77 -17.11
CA PRO A 86 -3.71 19.40 -15.89
C PRO A 86 -2.76 19.15 -14.72
N ASP A 87 -2.70 20.10 -13.79
CA ASP A 87 -2.01 19.91 -12.50
C ASP A 87 -2.56 18.65 -11.83
N VAL A 88 -1.65 17.76 -11.41
CA VAL A 88 -2.00 16.55 -10.69
C VAL A 88 -1.31 16.53 -9.34
N ILE A 89 -2.00 16.00 -8.35
CA ILE A 89 -1.46 15.73 -7.02
C ILE A 89 -1.55 14.24 -6.79
N GLU A 90 -0.45 13.63 -6.39
CA GLU A 90 -0.44 12.25 -5.96
C GLU A 90 -0.56 12.20 -4.44
N LEU A 91 -1.57 11.51 -3.94
CA LEU A 91 -1.73 11.26 -2.52
C LEU A 91 -1.26 9.84 -2.21
N HIS A 92 -0.40 9.70 -1.21
CA HIS A 92 -0.03 8.42 -0.63
C HIS A 92 -0.61 8.32 0.78
N PHE A 93 -1.18 7.16 1.11
CA PHE A 93 -1.70 6.83 2.42
C PHE A 93 -0.99 5.58 2.92
N TYR A 94 -0.04 5.77 3.82
CA TYR A 94 0.67 4.68 4.49
C TYR A 94 -0.11 4.23 5.71
N HIS A 95 -0.35 2.93 5.79
CA HIS A 95 -0.76 2.27 7.03
C HIS A 95 0.42 1.46 7.54
N LEU A 96 0.93 1.93 8.67
CA LEU A 96 2.14 1.40 9.29
C LEU A 96 1.74 0.42 10.37
N TRP A 97 2.32 -0.76 10.41
CA TRP A 97 1.95 -1.78 11.38
C TRP A 97 3.07 -2.00 12.37
N ARG A 98 2.71 -2.43 13.58
CA ARG A 98 3.71 -2.83 14.57
C ARG A 98 4.48 -4.07 14.12
N ARG A 99 3.83 -4.95 13.35
CA ARG A 99 4.36 -6.26 13.02
C ARG A 99 3.67 -6.86 11.80
N ASP A 100 4.44 -7.33 10.82
CA ASP A 100 4.03 -8.35 9.85
C ASP A 100 4.04 -9.73 10.56
N CYS A 101 2.95 -10.47 10.49
CA CYS A 101 2.83 -11.84 10.99
C CYS A 101 2.46 -12.87 9.92
N GLY A 102 2.71 -12.54 8.66
CA GLY A 102 2.87 -13.51 7.61
C GLY A 102 3.93 -14.56 7.96
N ARG A 103 4.08 -15.54 7.08
CA ARG A 103 4.97 -16.70 7.31
C ARG A 103 6.42 -16.33 7.65
N MET A 104 6.89 -15.18 7.16
CA MET A 104 8.22 -14.61 7.41
C MET A 104 8.14 -13.34 8.25
N GLY A 105 7.20 -13.31 9.20
CA GLY A 105 6.83 -12.10 9.93
C GLY A 105 8.00 -11.42 10.64
N HIS A 106 7.95 -10.09 10.68
CA HIS A 106 8.98 -9.21 11.21
C HIS A 106 8.37 -8.02 11.97
N PRO A 107 9.13 -7.38 12.87
CA PRO A 107 8.72 -6.11 13.46
C PRO A 107 8.63 -5.04 12.37
N LEU A 108 7.65 -4.15 12.53
CA LEU A 108 7.30 -3.08 11.62
C LEU A 108 6.89 -3.57 10.24
N ASP A 109 5.92 -2.90 9.66
CA ASP A 109 5.53 -3.12 8.29
C ASP A 109 4.94 -1.83 7.73
N ALA A 110 5.21 -1.55 6.46
CA ALA A 110 4.82 -0.33 5.80
C ALA A 110 4.14 -0.66 4.48
N GLU A 111 2.83 -0.58 4.49
CA GLU A 111 2.00 -0.81 3.32
C GLU A 111 1.22 0.46 3.00
N HIS A 112 0.78 0.60 1.75
CA HIS A 112 0.15 1.85 1.32
C HIS A 112 -0.87 1.71 0.19
N VAL A 113 -1.63 2.78 0.05
CA VAL A 113 -2.62 3.01 -1.00
C VAL A 113 -2.34 4.40 -1.54
N ALA A 114 -2.49 4.61 -2.84
CA ALA A 114 -2.29 5.92 -3.43
C ALA A 114 -3.47 6.33 -4.33
N ALA A 115 -3.65 7.63 -4.50
CA ALA A 115 -4.63 8.22 -5.40
C ALA A 115 -3.97 9.28 -6.27
N LEU A 116 -4.29 9.31 -7.57
CA LEU A 116 -3.86 10.38 -8.46
C LEU A 116 -5.03 11.34 -8.66
N LEU A 117 -4.91 12.56 -8.14
CA LEU A 117 -5.90 13.60 -8.29
C LEU A 117 -5.63 14.45 -9.53
N ARG A 118 -6.70 14.91 -10.18
CA ARG A 118 -6.65 15.88 -11.26
C ARG A 118 -7.44 17.11 -10.88
N LEU A 119 -6.88 18.28 -11.20
CA LEU A 119 -7.60 19.54 -11.08
C LEU A 119 -8.72 19.61 -12.13
N THR A 120 -9.93 19.89 -11.68
CA THR A 120 -11.15 19.99 -12.48
C THR A 120 -11.68 21.42 -12.61
N ASP A 121 -11.28 22.31 -11.70
CA ASP A 121 -11.56 23.75 -11.77
C ASP A 121 -10.27 24.55 -11.53
N SER A 122 -9.63 24.96 -12.63
CA SER A 122 -8.39 25.72 -12.59
C SER A 122 -8.54 27.15 -12.05
N SER A 123 -9.77 27.65 -11.88
CA SER A 123 -10.01 28.95 -11.25
C SER A 123 -9.87 28.91 -9.73
N LYS A 124 -9.91 27.71 -9.13
CA LYS A 124 -9.94 27.47 -7.68
C LYS A 124 -9.03 26.32 -7.23
N PRO A 125 -7.72 26.33 -7.56
CA PRO A 125 -6.81 25.22 -7.25
C PRO A 125 -6.64 24.98 -5.74
N ALA A 126 -6.89 25.99 -4.90
CA ALA A 126 -6.81 25.87 -3.45
C ALA A 126 -8.08 25.27 -2.78
N GLU A 127 -9.16 25.02 -3.54
CA GLU A 127 -10.37 24.39 -3.01
C GLU A 127 -10.32 22.88 -3.23
N VAL A 128 -10.47 22.07 -2.18
CA VAL A 128 -10.51 20.58 -2.26
C VAL A 128 -11.51 20.08 -3.31
N LYS A 129 -12.67 20.74 -3.44
CA LYS A 129 -13.73 20.36 -4.38
C LYS A 129 -13.33 20.50 -5.86
N SER A 130 -12.27 21.27 -6.13
CA SER A 130 -11.71 21.41 -7.47
C SER A 130 -10.88 20.20 -7.86
N TRP A 131 -10.56 19.29 -6.95
CA TRP A 131 -9.75 18.10 -7.21
C TRP A 131 -10.63 16.85 -7.24
N ARG A 132 -10.38 15.97 -8.21
CA ARG A 132 -11.02 14.64 -8.29
C ARG A 132 -9.99 13.55 -8.48
N ALA A 133 -10.17 12.42 -7.80
CA ALA A 133 -9.35 11.25 -8.05
C ALA A 133 -9.65 10.72 -9.46
N ALA A 134 -8.61 10.49 -10.24
CA ALA A 134 -8.68 9.85 -11.55
C ALA A 134 -8.37 8.34 -11.45
N TYR A 135 -7.43 7.97 -10.57
CA TYR A 135 -7.00 6.59 -10.37
C TYR A 135 -6.71 6.30 -8.90
N TRP A 136 -6.79 5.03 -8.57
CA TRP A 136 -6.42 4.47 -7.27
C TRP A 136 -5.46 3.30 -7.45
N TYR A 137 -4.45 3.26 -6.60
CA TYR A 137 -3.45 2.21 -6.50
C TYR A 137 -3.52 1.56 -5.11
N ALA A 138 -3.36 0.25 -5.03
CA ALA A 138 -3.15 -0.42 -3.75
C ALA A 138 -1.93 -1.35 -3.86
N ALA A 139 -1.01 -1.19 -2.90
CA ALA A 139 0.17 -2.00 -2.76
C ALA A 139 -0.15 -3.35 -2.13
N ALA A 140 0.31 -4.43 -2.75
CA ALA A 140 0.25 -5.75 -2.12
C ALA A 140 1.53 -6.53 -2.43
N HIS A 141 2.35 -6.79 -1.41
CA HIS A 141 3.64 -7.49 -1.55
C HIS A 141 4.61 -6.80 -2.53
N GLU A 142 4.59 -5.47 -2.57
CA GLU A 142 5.42 -4.68 -3.49
C GLU A 142 6.90 -5.06 -3.43
N ASP A 143 7.61 -4.82 -4.54
CA ASP A 143 9.05 -5.07 -4.65
C ASP A 143 9.48 -6.55 -4.46
N THR A 144 8.51 -7.46 -4.34
CA THR A 144 8.76 -8.91 -4.31
C THR A 144 8.32 -9.60 -5.62
N VAL A 145 8.64 -10.90 -5.75
CA VAL A 145 8.06 -11.78 -6.79
C VAL A 145 6.54 -11.95 -6.62
N CYS A 146 6.04 -11.71 -5.41
CA CYS A 146 4.67 -11.86 -5.00
C CYS A 146 3.81 -10.61 -5.18
N ASP A 147 4.38 -9.54 -5.72
CA ASP A 147 3.75 -8.25 -5.92
C ASP A 147 2.43 -8.33 -6.72
N ALA A 148 1.34 -8.28 -5.97
CA ALA A 148 -0.04 -8.34 -6.43
C ALA A 148 -0.68 -6.95 -6.43
N SER A 149 0.13 -5.90 -6.47
CA SER A 149 -0.36 -4.53 -6.50
C SER A 149 -1.19 -4.29 -7.76
N HIS A 150 -2.17 -3.39 -7.66
CA HIS A 150 -3.10 -3.14 -8.75
C HIS A 150 -3.60 -1.70 -8.77
N LEU A 151 -4.11 -1.30 -9.94
CA LEU A 151 -4.52 0.05 -10.28
C LEU A 151 -5.90 0.03 -10.93
N ALA A 152 -6.78 0.95 -10.54
CA ALA A 152 -8.10 1.12 -11.14
C ALA A 152 -8.38 2.59 -11.44
N ARG A 153 -9.36 2.88 -12.30
CA ARG A 153 -9.93 4.23 -12.37
C ARG A 153 -10.71 4.50 -11.08
N ALA A 154 -10.72 5.73 -10.63
CA ALA A 154 -11.48 6.08 -9.43
C ALA A 154 -12.98 5.83 -9.57
N SER A 155 -13.54 6.00 -10.78
CA SER A 155 -14.94 5.64 -11.07
C SER A 155 -15.20 4.13 -11.02
N THR A 156 -14.20 3.28 -11.25
CA THR A 156 -14.33 1.82 -11.14
C THR A 156 -14.59 1.38 -9.69
N VAL A 157 -14.01 2.10 -8.73
CA VAL A 157 -14.07 1.78 -7.29
C VAL A 157 -14.93 2.78 -6.52
N ASP A 158 -15.76 3.55 -7.23
CA ASP A 158 -16.64 4.59 -6.67
C ASP A 158 -15.89 5.51 -5.68
N ALA A 159 -14.80 6.12 -6.11
CA ALA A 159 -13.92 6.90 -5.24
C ALA A 159 -13.35 8.15 -5.93
N GLU A 160 -14.13 8.78 -6.81
CA GLU A 160 -13.70 10.00 -7.53
C GLU A 160 -13.67 11.24 -6.64
N THR A 161 -14.48 11.26 -5.57
CA THR A 161 -14.67 12.43 -4.70
C THR A 161 -14.45 12.13 -3.22
N HIS A 162 -14.05 10.90 -2.87
CA HIS A 162 -13.78 10.47 -1.51
C HIS A 162 -12.77 9.32 -1.51
N GLY A 163 -12.35 8.86 -0.34
CA GLY A 163 -11.44 7.72 -0.22
C GLY A 163 -12.03 6.41 -0.75
N ALA A 164 -11.19 5.57 -1.37
CA ALA A 164 -11.58 4.24 -1.80
C ALA A 164 -11.78 3.31 -0.59
N ARG A 165 -12.64 2.30 -0.77
CA ARG A 165 -12.66 1.15 0.14
C ARG A 165 -11.49 0.22 -0.20
N VAL A 166 -10.74 -0.18 0.82
CA VAL A 166 -9.53 -0.99 0.65
C VAL A 166 -9.59 -2.18 1.60
N TRP A 167 -9.31 -3.38 1.10
CA TRP A 167 -9.25 -4.61 1.87
C TRP A 167 -7.81 -4.95 2.19
N ILE A 168 -7.52 -5.11 3.48
CA ILE A 168 -6.20 -5.45 3.99
C ILE A 168 -6.18 -6.93 4.36
N SER A 169 -5.28 -7.69 3.74
CA SER A 169 -5.17 -9.13 4.01
C SER A 169 -4.56 -9.41 5.39
N SER A 170 -5.05 -10.47 6.04
CA SER A 170 -4.51 -10.93 7.32
C SER A 170 -3.03 -11.29 7.22
N GLY A 171 -2.25 -10.82 8.19
CA GLY A 171 -0.88 -11.21 8.48
C GLY A 171 0.19 -10.43 7.72
N LYS A 172 0.00 -10.27 6.41
CA LYS A 172 0.95 -9.55 5.53
C LYS A 172 0.51 -8.15 5.15
N HIS A 173 -0.74 -7.78 5.47
CA HIS A 173 -1.32 -6.46 5.21
C HIS A 173 -1.30 -5.98 3.75
N GLY A 174 -1.34 -6.91 2.79
CA GLY A 174 -1.49 -6.54 1.38
C GLY A 174 -2.81 -5.80 1.15
N SER A 175 -2.76 -4.71 0.39
CA SER A 175 -3.90 -3.84 0.14
C SER A 175 -4.58 -4.15 -1.19
N PHE A 176 -5.90 -4.26 -1.15
CA PHE A 176 -6.71 -4.63 -2.31
C PHE A 176 -7.88 -3.68 -2.52
N LEU A 177 -8.21 -3.36 -3.78
CA LEU A 177 -9.27 -2.41 -4.16
C LEU A 177 -10.64 -3.09 -4.22
N THR A 178 -10.66 -4.41 -4.16
CA THR A 178 -11.87 -5.23 -4.00
C THR A 178 -11.55 -6.42 -3.11
N GLU A 179 -12.56 -6.92 -2.41
CA GLU A 179 -12.45 -8.18 -1.64
C GLU A 179 -12.00 -9.35 -2.53
N SER A 180 -12.52 -9.41 -3.76
CA SER A 180 -12.18 -10.46 -4.70
C SER A 180 -10.71 -10.43 -5.13
N MET A 181 -10.05 -9.27 -5.13
CA MET A 181 -8.63 -9.20 -5.48
C MET A 181 -7.72 -9.75 -4.38
N CYS A 182 -8.17 -9.69 -3.14
CA CYS A 182 -7.44 -10.26 -2.01
C CYS A 182 -7.21 -11.78 -2.15
N THR A 183 -8.15 -12.51 -2.76
CA THR A 183 -7.98 -13.95 -3.00
C THR A 183 -7.01 -14.29 -4.14
N HIS A 184 -6.50 -13.29 -4.86
CA HIS A 184 -5.62 -13.43 -6.02
C HIS A 184 -4.18 -12.94 -5.75
N GLY A 185 -3.84 -12.72 -4.49
CA GLY A 185 -2.48 -12.48 -4.03
C GLY A 185 -1.58 -13.71 -4.17
N CYS A 186 -0.38 -13.65 -3.58
CA CYS A 186 0.67 -14.67 -3.77
C CYS A 186 0.53 -15.89 -2.83
N GLY A 187 -0.70 -16.19 -2.42
CA GLY A 187 -1.01 -17.20 -1.42
C GLY A 187 -0.81 -16.71 0.02
N GLY A 188 -1.75 -17.06 0.88
CA GLY A 188 -1.77 -16.63 2.29
C GLY A 188 -2.64 -15.40 2.54
N ASP A 189 -2.88 -14.57 1.53
CA ASP A 189 -3.80 -13.44 1.63
C ASP A 189 -5.23 -13.92 1.88
N ARG A 190 -5.83 -13.43 2.96
CA ARG A 190 -7.21 -13.73 3.35
C ARG A 190 -7.86 -12.45 3.84
N CYS A 191 -8.98 -12.11 3.21
CA CYS A 191 -9.83 -11.00 3.61
C CYS A 191 -11.18 -11.54 4.11
N GLY A 192 -11.13 -12.41 5.13
CA GLY A 192 -12.32 -12.97 5.76
C GLY A 192 -12.65 -12.25 7.06
N ARG A 193 -13.94 -12.10 7.38
CA ARG A 193 -14.42 -11.44 8.61
C ARG A 193 -13.82 -10.04 8.76
N MET A 194 -14.04 -9.19 7.78
CA MET A 194 -13.47 -7.85 7.78
C MET A 194 -14.12 -6.96 8.85
N VAL A 195 -13.30 -6.15 9.50
CA VAL A 195 -13.70 -5.08 10.41
C VAL A 195 -13.50 -3.77 9.68
N ASP A 196 -14.55 -2.96 9.63
CA ASP A 196 -14.50 -1.63 9.07
C ASP A 196 -13.77 -0.68 10.02
N LEU A 197 -12.72 -0.03 9.51
CA LEU A 197 -12.06 1.09 10.13
C LEU A 197 -12.50 2.36 9.39
N ALA A 198 -13.72 2.80 9.71
CA ALA A 198 -14.28 4.00 9.11
C ALA A 198 -13.56 5.26 9.63
N SER A 199 -13.10 6.10 8.70
CA SER A 199 -12.51 7.42 8.98
C SER A 199 -11.32 7.41 9.94
N PRO A 200 -10.22 6.71 9.60
CA PRO A 200 -9.02 6.75 10.40
C PRO A 200 -8.46 8.18 10.49
N PRO A 201 -7.85 8.57 11.62
CA PRO A 201 -7.13 9.83 11.69
C PRO A 201 -5.97 9.80 10.69
N VAL A 202 -5.81 10.89 9.92
CA VAL A 202 -4.71 11.03 8.96
C VAL A 202 -3.72 12.07 9.47
N VAL A 203 -2.45 11.70 9.51
CA VAL A 203 -1.35 12.60 9.86
C VAL A 203 -0.60 12.97 8.58
N ASN A 204 -0.48 14.26 8.26
CA ASN A 204 0.38 14.69 7.15
C ASN A 204 1.85 14.47 7.52
N LEU A 205 2.52 13.63 6.73
CA LEU A 205 3.95 13.35 6.80
C LEU A 205 4.80 14.49 6.25
N GLY A 206 4.24 15.28 5.33
CA GLY A 206 4.98 16.16 4.43
C GLY A 206 6.00 15.40 3.58
N GLU A 207 6.95 16.14 3.02
CA GLU A 207 8.03 15.59 2.22
C GLU A 207 9.17 14.96 3.04
N LEU A 208 9.84 13.94 2.48
CA LEU A 208 10.88 13.17 3.18
C LEU A 208 12.02 14.04 3.76
N ARG A 209 12.35 15.15 3.08
CA ARG A 209 13.42 16.07 3.50
C ARG A 209 12.94 17.18 4.44
N ALA A 210 11.63 17.35 4.58
CA ALA A 210 11.01 18.33 5.44
C ALA A 210 9.80 17.70 6.15
N PRO A 211 10.03 16.66 6.98
CA PRO A 211 8.94 15.89 7.56
C PRO A 211 8.09 16.77 8.49
N MET A 212 6.78 16.72 8.28
CA MET A 212 5.78 17.36 9.12
C MET A 212 5.38 16.46 10.29
N SER A 213 4.63 17.01 11.24
CA SER A 213 4.03 16.26 12.35
C SER A 213 5.02 15.43 13.20
N GLY A 214 6.30 15.80 13.20
CA GLY A 214 7.37 15.07 13.87
C GLY A 214 7.66 13.69 13.25
N ALA A 215 7.33 13.46 11.99
CA ALA A 215 7.52 12.18 11.30
C ALA A 215 8.98 11.86 10.92
N VAL A 216 9.95 12.26 11.75
CA VAL A 216 11.39 12.07 11.48
C VAL A 216 11.80 10.59 11.33
N TRP A 217 11.00 9.66 11.87
CA TRP A 217 11.18 8.21 11.71
C TRP A 217 10.90 7.70 10.30
N SER A 218 10.31 8.49 9.41
CA SER A 218 10.00 8.07 8.03
C SER A 218 11.26 7.70 7.24
N SER A 219 12.37 8.36 7.56
CA SER A 219 13.70 8.12 6.99
C SER A 219 14.49 6.98 7.67
N SER A 220 13.91 6.30 8.67
CA SER A 220 14.63 5.30 9.45
C SER A 220 14.98 4.06 8.63
N THR A 221 16.20 3.55 8.81
CA THR A 221 16.64 2.28 8.19
C THR A 221 16.07 1.04 8.88
N GLN A 222 15.28 1.21 9.95
CA GLN A 222 14.62 0.09 10.64
C GLN A 222 13.35 -0.41 9.93
N TRP A 223 12.84 0.32 8.94
CA TRP A 223 11.74 -0.15 8.10
C TRP A 223 12.19 -1.33 7.23
N PRO A 224 11.47 -2.46 7.24
CA PRO A 224 11.70 -3.57 6.30
C PRO A 224 11.38 -3.12 4.88
N GLY A 225 12.41 -2.80 4.10
CA GLY A 225 12.24 -1.97 2.91
C GLY A 225 12.10 -0.50 3.34
N PRO A 226 13.03 0.40 2.97
CA PRO A 226 12.98 1.78 3.45
C PRO A 226 11.66 2.46 3.08
N LEU A 227 10.90 2.95 4.06
CA LEU A 227 9.67 3.72 3.81
C LEU A 227 9.95 4.93 2.90
N SER A 228 11.16 5.50 2.99
CA SER A 228 11.65 6.53 2.09
C SER A 228 11.54 6.15 0.60
N ASP A 229 11.78 4.89 0.25
CA ASP A 229 11.71 4.43 -1.14
C ASP A 229 10.26 4.43 -1.64
N LYS A 230 9.30 4.13 -0.75
CA LYS A 230 7.88 4.24 -1.05
C LYS A 230 7.41 5.70 -1.16
N MET A 231 7.92 6.59 -0.30
CA MET A 231 7.61 8.03 -0.34
C MET A 231 8.14 8.75 -1.58
N LEU A 232 9.28 8.33 -2.11
CA LEU A 232 9.92 9.02 -3.23
C LEU A 232 9.38 8.63 -4.61
N ARG A 233 8.74 7.46 -4.72
CA ARG A 233 8.28 6.94 -6.02
C ARG A 233 6.87 7.41 -6.36
N SER A 234 6.56 7.42 -7.66
CA SER A 234 5.18 7.57 -8.13
C SER A 234 4.58 6.20 -8.43
N ASP A 235 3.34 5.99 -7.99
CA ASP A 235 2.55 4.81 -8.33
C ASP A 235 1.73 4.98 -9.61
N PHE A 236 1.84 6.12 -10.28
CA PHE A 236 1.09 6.44 -11.49
C PHE A 236 1.99 6.86 -12.66
N PRO A 237 3.07 6.11 -12.96
CA PRO A 237 3.87 6.44 -14.12
C PRO A 237 3.03 6.29 -15.40
N PRO A 238 3.32 7.07 -16.47
CA PRO A 238 2.45 7.17 -17.66
C PRO A 238 2.08 5.83 -18.30
N GLU A 239 3.00 4.87 -18.31
CA GLU A 239 2.78 3.53 -18.85
C GLU A 239 1.73 2.73 -18.06
N ARG A 240 1.65 2.95 -16.74
CA ARG A 240 0.73 2.24 -15.84
C ARG A 240 -0.69 2.79 -16.00
N THR A 241 -0.84 4.11 -16.02
CA THR A 241 -2.13 4.79 -16.24
C THR A 241 -2.65 4.54 -17.65
N ALA A 242 -1.81 4.63 -18.68
CA ALA A 242 -2.19 4.30 -20.06
C ALA A 242 -2.65 2.84 -20.23
N ARG A 243 -2.12 1.90 -19.43
CA ARG A 243 -2.63 0.51 -19.42
C ARG A 243 -4.05 0.43 -18.88
N VAL A 244 -4.34 1.08 -17.74
CA VAL A 244 -5.70 1.14 -17.19
C VAL A 244 -6.65 1.76 -18.20
N ASP A 245 -6.22 2.83 -18.88
CA ASP A 245 -7.04 3.54 -19.87
C ASP A 245 -7.48 2.69 -21.05
N ARG A 246 -6.75 1.61 -21.37
CA ARG A 246 -7.11 0.64 -22.43
C ARG A 246 -8.05 -0.46 -21.98
N LEU A 247 -8.25 -0.65 -20.67
CA LEU A 247 -9.20 -1.64 -20.14
C LEU A 247 -10.63 -1.09 -20.13
N LEU A 248 -11.62 -1.98 -19.93
CA LEU A 248 -13.00 -1.55 -19.72
C LEU A 248 -13.08 -0.65 -18.49
N LYS A 249 -14.10 0.22 -18.44
CA LYS A 249 -14.28 1.19 -17.34
C LYS A 249 -14.48 0.50 -15.97
N THR A 250 -14.88 -0.76 -15.96
CA THR A 250 -15.12 -1.57 -14.76
C THR A 250 -13.92 -2.42 -14.33
N ASP A 251 -12.85 -2.43 -15.12
CA ASP A 251 -11.72 -3.34 -14.91
C ASP A 251 -10.65 -2.75 -14.00
N ILE A 252 -9.98 -3.64 -13.28
CA ILE A 252 -8.81 -3.34 -12.43
C ILE A 252 -7.58 -3.97 -13.09
N ALA A 253 -6.52 -3.18 -13.28
CA ALA A 253 -5.27 -3.63 -13.86
C ALA A 253 -4.29 -4.07 -12.78
N TRP A 254 -3.60 -5.19 -12.98
CA TRP A 254 -2.37 -5.48 -12.23
C TRP A 254 -1.33 -4.39 -12.49
N ALA A 255 -0.65 -3.92 -11.45
CA ALA A 255 0.41 -2.93 -11.56
C ALA A 255 1.64 -3.50 -12.28
N ASN A 256 1.97 -4.77 -12.00
CA ASN A 256 3.13 -5.47 -12.54
C ASN A 256 2.73 -6.81 -13.18
N PRO A 257 2.03 -6.81 -14.33
CA PRO A 257 1.47 -8.02 -14.94
C PRO A 257 2.54 -9.07 -15.31
N ALA A 258 3.79 -8.65 -15.56
CA ALA A 258 4.90 -9.55 -15.87
C ALA A 258 5.24 -10.51 -14.71
N LYS A 259 4.86 -10.19 -13.46
CA LYS A 259 5.09 -11.04 -12.28
C LYS A 259 4.05 -12.17 -12.13
N ARG A 260 2.91 -12.09 -12.85
CA ARG A 260 1.78 -13.03 -12.71
C ARG A 260 2.12 -14.49 -12.99
N PRO A 261 2.93 -14.86 -14.00
CA PRO A 261 3.27 -16.27 -14.22
C PRO A 261 3.96 -16.93 -13.01
N ALA A 262 4.91 -16.22 -12.38
CA ALA A 262 5.58 -16.70 -11.18
C ALA A 262 4.60 -16.82 -10.00
N GLN A 263 3.69 -15.85 -9.84
CA GLN A 263 2.66 -15.88 -8.79
C GLN A 263 1.69 -17.04 -8.95
N ALA A 264 1.26 -17.35 -10.18
CA ALA A 264 0.39 -18.50 -10.42
C ALA A 264 1.06 -19.82 -10.00
N ALA A 265 2.36 -19.97 -10.28
CA ALA A 265 3.15 -21.12 -9.83
C ALA A 265 3.27 -21.18 -8.31
N ILE A 266 3.55 -20.05 -7.65
CA ILE A 266 3.64 -19.95 -6.18
C ILE A 266 2.28 -20.25 -5.53
N LEU A 267 1.20 -19.68 -6.06
CA LEU A 267 -0.17 -19.90 -5.58
C LEU A 267 -0.57 -21.37 -5.72
N GLY A 268 -0.28 -22.00 -6.85
CA GLY A 268 -0.51 -23.43 -7.06
C GLY A 268 0.28 -24.30 -6.08
N GLY A 269 1.57 -23.99 -5.87
CA GLY A 269 2.42 -24.65 -4.90
C GLY A 269 1.93 -24.49 -3.46
N ASN A 270 1.57 -23.27 -3.07
CA ASN A 270 1.01 -22.97 -1.75
C ASN A 270 -0.34 -23.65 -1.54
N SER A 271 -1.18 -23.75 -2.56
CA SER A 271 -2.46 -24.47 -2.47
C SER A 271 -2.24 -25.96 -2.28
N ALA A 272 -1.25 -26.55 -2.95
CA ALA A 272 -0.87 -27.95 -2.75
C ALA A 272 -0.31 -28.20 -1.33
N ILE A 273 0.57 -27.30 -0.84
CA ILE A 273 1.13 -27.40 0.51
C ILE A 273 0.06 -27.18 1.57
N ASN A 274 -0.74 -26.13 1.46
CA ASN A 274 -1.84 -25.86 2.39
C ASN A 274 -2.89 -26.97 2.35
N GLY A 275 -3.16 -27.54 1.17
CA GLY A 275 -4.01 -28.73 1.05
C GLY A 275 -3.41 -29.95 1.74
N ALA A 276 -2.09 -30.14 1.66
CA ALA A 276 -1.38 -31.20 2.39
C ALA A 276 -1.32 -30.95 3.90
N VAL A 277 -1.19 -29.70 4.35
CA VAL A 277 -1.15 -29.31 5.77
C VAL A 277 -2.55 -29.37 6.36
N VAL A 278 -3.57 -28.79 5.73
CA VAL A 278 -4.97 -28.89 6.17
C VAL A 278 -5.46 -30.34 6.07
N GLY A 279 -5.09 -31.05 5.01
CA GLY A 279 -5.28 -32.49 4.89
C GLY A 279 -4.58 -33.22 6.01
N GLY A 280 -3.35 -32.85 6.36
CA GLY A 280 -2.57 -33.39 7.47
C GLY A 280 -3.12 -33.06 8.86
N ASP A 281 -3.72 -31.89 9.05
CA ASP A 281 -4.32 -31.44 10.32
C ASP A 281 -5.72 -32.04 10.50
N SER A 282 -6.49 -32.15 9.42
CA SER A 282 -7.79 -32.83 9.39
C SER A 282 -7.60 -34.34 9.53
N THR A 283 -6.57 -34.90 8.88
CA THR A 283 -6.15 -36.30 9.05
C THR A 283 -5.46 -36.50 10.39
N GLY A 284 -4.76 -35.52 10.96
CA GLY A 284 -4.17 -35.57 12.30
C GLY A 284 -5.22 -35.60 13.40
N ARG A 285 -6.29 -34.81 13.23
CA ARG A 285 -7.52 -34.92 14.05
C ARG A 285 -8.22 -36.26 13.85
N ALA A 286 -8.25 -36.81 12.62
CA ALA A 286 -8.76 -38.16 12.35
C ALA A 286 -7.81 -39.31 12.79
N ILE A 287 -6.50 -39.07 12.90
CA ILE A 287 -5.45 -40.01 13.33
C ILE A 287 -5.47 -40.18 14.85
N SER A 288 -5.94 -39.17 15.61
CA SER A 288 -6.27 -39.40 17.03
C SER A 288 -7.43 -40.41 17.21
N ILE A 289 -8.15 -40.74 16.12
CA ILE A 289 -9.29 -41.67 16.10
C ILE A 289 -8.94 -43.01 15.40
N ALA A 290 -7.87 -43.11 14.59
CA ALA A 290 -7.51 -44.37 13.89
C ALA A 290 -6.00 -44.54 13.68
N GLY A 291 -5.45 -45.67 14.12
CA GLY A 291 -4.01 -45.94 14.21
C GLY A 291 -3.32 -46.63 13.02
N GLU A 292 -1.99 -46.44 13.02
CA GLU A 292 -0.85 -47.18 12.44
C GLU A 292 -0.72 -47.52 10.94
N GLN A 293 -1.74 -47.42 10.08
CA GLN A 293 -1.55 -47.71 8.63
C GLN A 293 -1.30 -46.47 7.75
N SER A 294 -1.46 -45.24 8.29
CA SER A 294 -1.39 -43.99 7.52
C SER A 294 0.00 -43.34 7.46
N SER A 295 0.94 -43.74 8.32
CA SER A 295 2.27 -43.12 8.44
C SER A 295 3.14 -43.32 7.18
N ASN A 296 3.07 -44.50 6.56
CA ASN A 296 3.88 -44.83 5.38
C ASN A 296 3.40 -44.11 4.11
N ALA A 297 2.07 -43.96 3.94
CA ALA A 297 1.52 -43.22 2.80
C ALA A 297 1.80 -41.71 2.89
N LEU A 298 1.79 -41.15 4.11
CA LEU A 298 2.16 -39.75 4.37
C LEU A 298 3.64 -39.48 4.10
N GLY A 299 4.53 -40.41 4.46
CA GLY A 299 5.95 -40.32 4.12
C GLY A 299 6.18 -40.25 2.60
N THR A 300 5.51 -41.13 1.85
CA THR A 300 5.62 -41.15 0.38
C THR A 300 5.03 -39.91 -0.28
N ALA A 301 3.87 -39.41 0.19
CA ALA A 301 3.26 -38.20 -0.35
C ALA A 301 4.09 -36.93 -0.05
N ALA A 302 4.57 -36.78 1.19
CA ALA A 302 5.45 -35.66 1.57
C ALA A 302 6.77 -35.68 0.80
N GLN A 303 7.35 -36.87 0.60
CA GLN A 303 8.57 -37.04 -0.20
C GLN A 303 8.34 -36.71 -1.68
N SER A 304 7.21 -37.15 -2.26
CA SER A 304 6.87 -36.88 -3.66
C SER A 304 6.59 -35.40 -3.90
N THR A 305 5.84 -34.75 -3.02
CA THR A 305 5.57 -33.31 -3.08
C THR A 305 6.84 -32.49 -2.86
N GLY A 306 7.67 -32.85 -1.88
CA GLY A 306 8.97 -32.22 -1.66
C GLY A 306 9.88 -32.34 -2.88
N HIS A 307 9.88 -33.50 -3.55
CA HIS A 307 10.67 -33.73 -4.75
C HIS A 307 10.14 -32.92 -5.96
N ALA A 308 8.82 -32.80 -6.11
CA ALA A 308 8.21 -31.97 -7.14
C ALA A 308 8.51 -30.47 -6.92
N LEU A 309 8.38 -29.98 -5.69
CA LEU A 309 8.70 -28.61 -5.31
C LEU A 309 10.19 -28.30 -5.51
N GLY A 310 11.08 -29.23 -5.16
CA GLY A 310 12.51 -29.11 -5.41
C GLY A 310 12.81 -28.96 -6.90
N LYS A 311 12.20 -29.78 -7.77
CA LYS A 311 12.36 -29.65 -9.22
C LYS A 311 11.84 -28.32 -9.76
N SER A 312 10.69 -27.85 -9.28
CA SER A 312 10.14 -26.54 -9.67
C SER A 312 11.04 -25.40 -9.22
N TRP A 313 11.57 -25.44 -8.00
CA TRP A 313 12.53 -24.45 -7.49
C TRP A 313 13.82 -24.41 -8.31
N HIS A 314 14.41 -25.58 -8.60
CA HIS A 314 15.59 -25.66 -9.46
C HIS A 314 15.34 -25.13 -10.88
N ALA A 315 14.16 -25.40 -11.44
CA ALA A 315 13.79 -24.88 -12.76
C ALA A 315 13.66 -23.34 -12.75
N VAL A 316 13.05 -22.76 -11.71
CA VAL A 316 12.95 -21.30 -11.54
C VAL A 316 14.33 -20.67 -11.33
N ARG A 317 15.16 -21.24 -10.44
CA ARG A 317 16.53 -20.77 -10.19
C ARG A 317 17.38 -20.77 -11.46
N LYS A 318 17.27 -21.84 -12.27
CA LYS A 318 17.97 -21.96 -13.55
C LYS A 318 17.47 -20.95 -14.59
N ALA A 319 16.16 -20.71 -14.66
CA ALA A 319 15.57 -19.71 -15.56
C ALA A 319 15.97 -18.27 -15.20
N LEU A 320 16.31 -18.01 -13.93
CA LEU A 320 16.78 -16.71 -13.44
C LEU A 320 18.32 -16.56 -13.48
N GLY A 321 19.06 -17.49 -14.10
CA GLY A 321 20.51 -17.39 -14.27
C GLY A 321 21.36 -17.72 -13.05
N GLY A 322 20.80 -18.43 -12.05
CA GLY A 322 21.58 -18.89 -10.90
C GLY A 322 22.45 -20.09 -11.25
N ASP A 323 23.74 -19.87 -11.47
CA ASP A 323 24.74 -20.94 -11.65
C ASP A 323 24.92 -21.79 -10.37
N ASP A 324 25.09 -23.10 -10.53
CA ASP A 324 25.32 -24.07 -9.45
C ASP A 324 26.78 -24.08 -8.94
N SER A 325 27.58 -23.08 -9.31
CA SER A 325 29.05 -23.07 -9.16
C SER A 325 29.56 -22.62 -7.77
N ALA A 326 28.70 -22.36 -6.78
CA ALA A 326 29.11 -21.72 -5.51
C ALA A 326 28.79 -22.53 -4.24
N ALA A 327 28.76 -23.86 -4.31
CA ALA A 327 28.61 -24.71 -3.12
C ALA A 327 29.56 -25.93 -3.16
N THR A 328 30.86 -25.65 -3.21
CA THR A 328 31.91 -26.58 -2.75
C THR A 328 32.98 -25.79 -2.02
N LYS A 329 32.77 -25.56 -0.73
CA LYS A 329 33.78 -25.52 0.33
C LYS A 329 33.10 -25.65 1.68
#